data_AF-A0A6A4HDW9-F1
#
_entry.id   AF-A0A6A4HDW9-F1
#
_cell.length_a   1.000
_cell.length_b   1.000
_cell.length_c   1.000
_cell.angle_alpha   90.00
_cell.angle_beta   90.00
_cell.angle_gamma   90.00
#
_symmetry.space_group_name_H-M   'P 1'
#
loop_
_entity.id
_entity.type
_entity.pdbx_description
1 polymer ?
#
loop_
_entity_poly.entity_id
_entity_poly.type
_entity_poly.pdbx_seq_one_letter_code
_entity_poly.pdbx_strand_id
1 'polypeptide(L)'
;MRLTSEIPDPFWCHECEIAPNLEFHEFRRMLPKIKTQRLETVSSRLFPGKGILVQSNGVYYYPGRLISWDEQSLTGTVQMWRGIENDLANKIIHNVPASDIADGLWKDYKGRRQIRLGKYLRPLQEKSNKEDADDKLLLDPNAVKCPADLRSILDMHKQLITSLILDPSQQSVQKVPALAMMAVKQKLKIDATMYSGGLLDADIAAINNWFHTTFSNATKIIIQGRHAYAIAHCRTLLIAHRHQDEFMAMEHNSSTGNIEQFVLQKAWDRLQQWNGLTVDGKEKGIEVDVNFEAISLLDKIMFDRSERAGHAGNDQWGLDAGPHELCWGPTFSGPDVTEQGQEREGDNDIELQKGVDYDQVAEANELERAKALREEISPKNPRPKPTPKPSKRQAATIDELEGVNEDGLEGTRRSKRRKLKSVKARALLGD
;
A
#
# COMPACT_ATOMS: atom_id res chain seq x y z
N MET A 1 41.03 36.72 2.53
CA MET A 1 40.05 35.91 3.31
C MET A 1 40.27 34.45 2.94
N ARG A 2 40.82 33.66 3.86
CA ARG A 2 40.93 32.21 3.69
C ARG A 2 39.54 31.63 3.95
N LEU A 3 38.95 31.00 2.94
CA LEU A 3 37.83 30.08 3.14
C LEU A 3 38.41 28.87 3.89
N THR A 4 38.16 28.80 5.19
CA THR A 4 38.32 27.56 5.93
C THR A 4 37.35 26.56 5.31
N SER A 5 37.90 25.57 4.60
CA SER A 5 37.16 24.36 4.28
C SER A 5 36.89 23.64 5.60
N GLU A 6 35.79 24.01 6.26
CA GLU A 6 35.23 23.19 7.32
C GLU A 6 34.98 21.82 6.69
N ILE A 7 35.75 20.85 7.16
CA ILE A 7 35.52 19.45 6.82
C ILE A 7 34.11 19.17 7.34
N PRO A 8 33.15 18.72 6.49
CA PRO A 8 31.82 18.39 6.97
C PRO A 8 31.95 17.40 8.13
N ASP A 9 31.25 17.68 9.24
CA ASP A 9 31.21 16.76 10.37
C ASP A 9 30.89 15.34 9.86
N PRO A 10 31.56 14.30 10.40
CA PRO A 10 31.30 12.94 9.97
C PRO A 10 29.81 12.62 10.16
N PHE A 11 29.14 12.21 9.07
CA PHE A 11 27.76 11.75 9.15
C PHE A 11 27.70 10.45 9.96
N TRP A 12 27.00 10.48 11.09
CA TRP A 12 26.86 9.35 11.99
C TRP A 12 25.57 8.61 11.69
N CYS A 13 25.71 7.36 11.25
CA CYS A 13 24.58 6.53 10.88
C CYS A 13 24.35 5.45 11.94
N HIS A 14 23.31 5.63 12.75
CA HIS A 14 22.92 4.72 13.83
C HIS A 14 22.03 3.56 13.33
N GLU A 15 21.53 3.63 12.09
CA GLU A 15 20.67 2.61 11.45
C GLU A 15 21.35 1.90 10.26
N CYS A 16 22.63 2.18 9.99
CA CYS A 16 23.39 1.57 8.88
C CYS A 16 23.63 0.06 9.05
N GLU A 17 23.38 -0.48 10.24
CA GLU A 17 23.35 -1.92 10.53
C GLU A 17 21.99 -2.56 10.24
N ILE A 18 21.01 -1.83 9.71
CA ILE A 18 19.63 -2.33 9.56
C ILE A 18 19.34 -2.67 8.09
N ALA A 19 19.82 -1.88 7.12
CA ALA A 19 19.57 -2.12 5.69
C ALA A 19 20.83 -2.56 4.93
N PRO A 20 21.03 -3.86 4.63
CA PRO A 20 22.03 -4.32 3.69
C PRO A 20 21.40 -4.40 2.29
N ASN A 21 20.58 -3.42 1.90
CA ASN A 21 20.18 -3.36 0.50
C ASN A 21 21.48 -3.20 -0.31
N LEU A 22 21.62 -3.94 -1.41
CA LEU A 22 22.79 -3.87 -2.29
C LEU A 22 23.16 -2.40 -2.63
N GLU A 23 22.14 -1.57 -2.84
CA GLU A 23 22.23 -0.13 -3.09
C GLU A 23 22.83 0.67 -1.92
N PHE A 24 22.55 0.29 -0.67
CA PHE A 24 23.10 0.96 0.51
C PHE A 24 24.57 0.60 0.73
N HIS A 25 24.99 -0.61 0.36
CA HIS A 25 26.40 -0.99 0.34
C HIS A 25 27.20 -0.20 -0.71
N GLU A 26 26.63 0.03 -1.89
CA GLU A 26 27.22 0.91 -2.91
C GLU A 26 27.26 2.36 -2.43
N PHE A 27 26.21 2.86 -1.79
CA PHE A 27 26.17 4.19 -1.20
C PHE A 27 27.22 4.39 -0.09
N ARG A 28 27.42 3.39 0.79
CA ARG A 28 28.51 3.40 1.78
C ARG A 28 29.90 3.38 1.14
N ARG A 29 30.08 2.69 0.01
CA ARG A 29 31.35 2.77 -0.77
C ARG A 29 31.59 4.18 -1.31
N MET A 30 30.53 4.89 -1.71
CA MET A 30 30.63 6.26 -2.21
C MET A 30 30.85 7.32 -1.11
N LEU A 31 30.52 7.00 0.15
CA LEU A 31 30.69 7.90 1.31
C LEU A 31 31.59 7.28 2.39
N PRO A 32 32.92 7.20 2.18
CA PRO A 32 33.88 6.55 3.08
C PRO A 32 34.03 7.22 4.46
N LYS A 33 33.33 8.34 4.71
CA LYS A 33 33.34 9.08 5.98
C LYS A 33 32.13 8.77 6.89
N ILE A 34 31.19 7.93 6.46
CA ILE A 34 30.06 7.53 7.31
C ILE A 34 30.59 6.65 8.44
N LYS A 35 30.51 7.15 9.67
CA LYS A 35 30.85 6.40 10.87
C LYS A 35 29.57 5.86 11.51
N THR A 36 29.63 4.64 12.02
CA THR A 36 28.52 4.03 12.77
C THR A 36 28.76 4.22 14.25
N GLN A 37 27.85 4.91 14.93
CA GLN A 37 27.86 5.05 16.38
C GLN A 37 26.50 4.66 16.92
N ARG A 38 26.50 3.78 17.93
CA ARG A 38 25.29 3.45 18.68
C ARG A 38 25.01 4.61 19.64
N LEU A 39 23.87 5.24 19.46
CA LEU A 39 23.39 6.31 20.33
C LEU A 39 22.58 5.68 21.47
N GLU A 40 22.94 5.99 22.73
CA GLU A 40 22.44 5.26 23.90
C GLU A 40 21.03 5.67 24.31
N THR A 41 20.67 6.96 24.17
CA THR A 41 19.36 7.49 24.60
C THR A 41 18.39 7.65 23.45
N VAL A 42 17.08 7.49 23.70
CA VAL A 42 16.03 7.72 22.69
C VAL A 42 16.15 9.14 22.14
N SER A 43 16.27 10.15 23.00
CA SER A 43 16.35 11.57 22.59
C SER A 43 17.52 11.88 21.64
N SER A 44 18.64 11.17 21.76
CA SER A 44 19.77 11.35 20.82
C SER A 44 19.54 10.67 19.47
N ARG A 45 18.63 9.69 19.40
CA ARG A 45 18.24 8.96 18.18
C ARG A 45 17.08 9.60 17.42
N LEU A 46 16.49 10.68 17.94
CA LEU A 46 15.38 11.40 17.33
C LEU A 46 15.89 12.54 16.44
N PHE A 47 15.51 12.52 15.17
CA PHE A 47 15.81 13.60 14.21
C PHE A 47 14.68 13.72 13.17
N PRO A 48 14.51 14.90 12.55
CA PRO A 48 13.52 15.12 11.51
C PRO A 48 13.59 14.10 10.37
N GLY A 49 12.44 13.56 9.98
CA GLY A 49 12.29 12.56 8.94
C GLY A 49 12.27 11.10 9.43
N LYS A 50 12.62 10.84 10.70
CA LYS A 50 12.63 9.48 11.25
C LYS A 50 11.23 8.95 11.56
N GLY A 51 11.02 7.66 11.28
CA GLY A 51 9.85 6.92 11.76
C GLY A 51 10.00 6.58 13.25
N ILE A 52 8.95 6.81 14.02
CA ILE A 52 8.86 6.60 15.47
C ILE A 52 7.52 5.98 15.86
N LEU A 53 7.45 5.44 17.06
CA LEU A 53 6.22 5.03 17.72
C LEU A 53 5.79 6.10 18.71
N VAL A 54 4.54 6.53 18.65
CA VAL A 54 3.93 7.51 19.55
C VAL A 54 2.85 6.84 20.39
N GLN A 55 2.93 6.98 21.70
CA GLN A 55 1.92 6.51 22.63
C GLN A 55 0.65 7.36 22.51
N SER A 56 -0.49 6.68 22.39
CA SER A 56 -1.81 7.30 22.41
C SER A 56 -2.67 6.67 23.50
N ASN A 57 -3.48 7.52 24.14
CA ASN A 57 -4.39 7.17 25.23
C ASN A 57 -3.71 6.47 26.42
N GLY A 58 -2.39 6.61 26.56
CA GLY A 58 -1.59 5.98 27.61
C GLY A 58 -1.46 4.45 27.51
N VAL A 59 -1.93 3.83 26.42
CA VAL A 59 -1.97 2.36 26.31
C VAL A 59 -1.24 1.85 25.07
N TYR A 60 -1.56 2.39 23.89
CA TYR A 60 -1.10 1.83 22.62
C TYR A 60 -0.14 2.74 21.90
N TYR A 61 0.85 2.15 21.24
CA TYR A 61 1.83 2.85 20.42
C TYR A 61 1.48 2.72 18.93
N TYR A 62 1.47 3.85 18.23
CA TYR A 62 1.18 3.94 16.80
C TYR A 62 2.34 4.54 16.01
N PRO A 63 2.56 4.13 14.76
CA PRO A 63 3.63 4.67 13.94
C PRO A 63 3.36 6.12 13.52
N GLY A 64 4.41 6.92 13.48
CA GLY A 64 4.40 8.30 13.00
C GLY A 64 5.78 8.75 12.53
N ARG A 65 5.84 9.82 11.75
CA ARG A 65 7.08 10.43 11.27
C ARG A 65 7.35 11.72 12.05
N LEU A 66 8.54 11.83 12.62
CA LEU A 66 9.00 13.04 13.29
C LEU A 66 9.25 14.14 12.24
N ILE A 67 8.54 15.25 12.30
CA ILE A 67 8.72 16.42 11.41
C ILE A 67 9.78 17.36 11.99
N SER A 68 9.71 17.62 13.29
CA SER A 68 10.65 18.50 13.98
C SER A 68 10.91 17.99 15.38
N TRP A 69 12.10 18.26 15.91
CA TRP A 69 12.53 17.90 17.25
C TRP A 69 13.11 19.13 17.93
N ASP A 70 12.64 19.43 19.14
CA ASP A 70 13.24 20.47 19.98
C ASP A 70 14.01 19.80 21.14
N GLU A 71 15.33 19.93 21.10
CA GLU A 71 16.23 19.38 22.11
C GLU A 71 16.09 20.07 23.47
N GLN A 72 15.59 21.32 23.52
CA GLN A 72 15.46 22.07 24.77
C GLN A 72 14.21 21.66 25.56
N SER A 73 13.08 21.54 24.88
CA SER A 73 11.82 21.10 25.50
C SER A 73 11.65 19.58 25.51
N LEU A 74 12.50 18.83 24.80
CA LEU A 74 12.36 17.39 24.57
C LEU A 74 10.99 17.03 23.98
N THR A 75 10.49 17.89 23.07
CA THR A 75 9.22 17.69 22.38
C THR A 75 9.38 17.66 20.87
N GLY A 76 8.52 16.90 20.20
CA GLY A 76 8.50 16.73 18.75
C GLY A 76 7.16 17.06 18.12
N THR A 77 7.19 17.52 16.86
CA THR A 77 6.00 17.52 16.00
C THR A 77 6.01 16.25 15.16
N VAL A 78 4.93 15.48 15.19
CA VAL A 78 4.83 14.17 14.55
C VAL A 78 3.66 14.12 13.59
N GLN A 79 3.87 13.61 12.38
CA GLN A 79 2.79 13.21 11.49
C GLN A 79 2.48 11.73 11.68
N MET A 80 1.29 11.43 12.14
CA MET A 80 0.83 10.06 12.35
C MET A 80 0.68 9.32 11.02
N TRP A 81 0.86 8.00 11.06
CA TRP A 81 0.73 7.16 9.88
C TRP A 81 -0.70 7.16 9.33
N ARG A 82 -0.84 7.18 8.01
CA ARG A 82 -2.16 7.16 7.33
C ARG A 82 -2.88 5.82 7.42
N GLY A 83 -2.14 4.73 7.67
CA GLY A 83 -2.70 3.38 7.80
C GLY A 83 -3.27 3.08 9.17
N ILE A 84 -3.30 4.03 10.10
CA ILE A 84 -3.92 3.84 11.42
C ILE A 84 -5.44 3.78 11.26
N GLU A 85 -6.11 2.83 11.92
CA GLU A 85 -7.57 2.64 11.85
C GLU A 85 -8.32 3.42 12.94
N ASN A 86 -7.89 4.64 13.26
CA ASN A 86 -8.52 5.50 14.27
C ASN A 86 -8.43 6.99 13.89
N ASP A 87 -8.93 7.86 14.77
CA ASP A 87 -8.98 9.31 14.54
C ASP A 87 -7.60 9.97 14.38
N LEU A 88 -6.49 9.29 14.66
CA LEU A 88 -5.14 9.84 14.51
C LEU A 88 -4.61 9.71 13.09
N ALA A 89 -5.27 8.95 12.21
CA ALA A 89 -4.81 8.69 10.86
C ALA A 89 -4.44 9.98 10.12
N ASN A 90 -3.18 10.05 9.67
CA ASN A 90 -2.62 11.18 8.92
C ASN A 90 -2.71 12.56 9.63
N LYS A 91 -2.95 12.60 10.95
CA LYS A 91 -2.95 13.86 11.71
C LYS A 91 -1.54 14.29 12.09
N ILE A 92 -1.33 15.60 12.21
CA ILE A 92 -0.12 16.18 12.76
C ILE A 92 -0.38 16.52 14.22
N ILE A 93 0.46 15.99 15.12
CA ILE A 93 0.41 16.21 16.56
C ILE A 93 1.63 17.05 16.93
N HIS A 94 1.40 18.14 17.65
CA HIS A 94 2.45 19.03 18.13
C HIS A 94 2.80 18.73 19.59
N ASN A 95 4.03 19.06 19.99
CA ASN A 95 4.52 18.98 21.37
C ASN A 95 4.43 17.58 22.00
N VAL A 96 4.70 16.53 21.22
CA VAL A 96 4.76 15.15 21.73
C VAL A 96 6.02 15.00 22.59
N PRO A 97 5.91 14.65 23.89
CA PRO A 97 7.07 14.54 24.77
C PRO A 97 7.90 13.30 24.47
N ALA A 98 9.20 13.35 24.76
CA ALA A 98 10.12 12.22 24.61
C ALA A 98 9.65 10.94 25.33
N SER A 99 8.92 11.06 26.44
CA SER A 99 8.39 9.92 27.22
C SER A 99 7.40 9.07 26.43
N ASP A 100 6.69 9.70 25.49
CA ASP A 100 5.62 9.08 24.74
C ASP A 100 6.13 8.57 23.39
N ILE A 101 7.45 8.71 23.12
CA ILE A 101 8.09 8.34 21.87
C ILE A 101 9.02 7.14 22.08
N ALA A 102 8.90 6.13 21.22
CA ALA A 102 9.84 5.01 21.13
C ALA A 102 10.41 4.89 19.71
N ASP A 103 11.69 4.59 19.57
CA ASP A 103 12.39 4.61 18.28
C ASP A 103 12.68 3.20 17.72
N GLY A 104 11.62 2.39 17.56
CA GLY A 104 11.69 1.03 17.01
C GLY A 104 12.46 -0.01 17.86
N LEU A 105 13.19 0.45 18.90
CA LEU A 105 13.88 -0.36 19.92
C LEU A 105 14.75 -1.47 19.31
N TRP A 106 15.62 -1.09 18.37
CA TRP A 106 16.51 -2.02 17.68
C TRP A 106 17.43 -2.77 18.66
N LYS A 107 17.43 -4.12 18.57
CA LYS A 107 18.15 -5.04 19.49
C LYS A 107 17.78 -4.91 20.97
N ASP A 108 16.74 -4.15 21.33
CA ASP A 108 16.27 -4.00 22.71
C ASP A 108 14.98 -4.81 22.92
N TYR A 109 15.15 -6.09 23.24
CA TYR A 109 14.01 -6.97 23.47
C TYR A 109 13.21 -6.56 24.72
N LYS A 110 13.88 -6.10 25.78
CA LYS A 110 13.21 -5.74 27.04
C LYS A 110 12.28 -4.56 26.84
N GLY A 111 12.73 -3.53 26.12
CA GLY A 111 11.87 -2.40 25.77
C GLY A 111 10.67 -2.82 24.92
N ARG A 112 10.87 -3.69 23.92
CA ARG A 112 9.77 -4.18 23.05
C ARG A 112 8.69 -4.91 23.85
N ARG A 113 9.07 -5.72 24.84
CA ARG A 113 8.14 -6.47 25.70
C ARG A 113 7.20 -5.59 26.50
N GLN A 114 7.61 -4.36 26.79
CA GLN A 114 6.81 -3.37 27.54
C GLN A 114 5.85 -2.57 26.64
N ILE A 115 5.96 -2.68 25.31
CA ILE A 115 5.19 -1.86 24.38
C ILE A 115 4.01 -2.66 23.79
N ARG A 116 2.81 -2.11 23.95
CA ARG A 116 1.59 -2.58 23.30
C ARG A 116 1.37 -1.77 22.02
N LEU A 117 1.39 -2.42 20.86
CA LEU A 117 1.14 -1.77 19.58
C LEU A 117 -0.36 -1.59 19.33
N GLY A 118 -0.72 -0.44 18.77
CA GLY A 118 -2.03 -0.18 18.19
C GLY A 118 -2.15 -0.82 16.81
N LYS A 119 -3.37 -1.09 16.35
CA LYS A 119 -3.61 -1.74 15.06
C LYS A 119 -3.45 -0.74 13.91
N TYR A 120 -2.64 -1.09 12.92
CA TYR A 120 -2.47 -0.28 11.70
C TYR A 120 -2.15 -1.13 10.47
N LEU A 121 -2.42 -0.58 9.29
CA LEU A 121 -2.02 -1.14 8.00
C LEU A 121 -0.51 -0.91 7.78
N ARG A 122 0.28 -1.99 7.71
CA ARG A 122 1.73 -1.90 7.54
C ARG A 122 2.11 -1.36 6.14
N PRO A 123 3.24 -0.64 5.98
CA PRO A 123 3.64 -0.07 4.68
C PRO A 123 3.81 -1.12 3.56
N LEU A 124 4.47 -2.25 3.83
CA LEU A 124 4.60 -3.32 2.83
C LEU A 124 3.24 -3.92 2.45
N GLN A 125 2.29 -3.97 3.38
CA GLN A 125 0.93 -4.40 3.10
C GLN A 125 0.17 -3.37 2.25
N GLU A 126 0.32 -2.07 2.53
CA GLU A 126 -0.24 -1.02 1.68
C GLU A 126 0.32 -1.10 0.26
N LYS A 127 1.64 -1.29 0.12
CA LYS A 127 2.30 -1.45 -1.18
C LYS A 127 1.80 -2.67 -1.92
N SER A 128 1.77 -3.84 -1.27
CA SER A 128 1.23 -5.07 -1.86
C SER A 128 -0.24 -4.93 -2.26
N ASN A 129 -1.07 -4.26 -1.45
CA ASN A 129 -2.46 -4.01 -1.80
C ASN A 129 -2.61 -3.10 -3.03
N LYS A 130 -1.71 -2.12 -3.20
CA LYS A 130 -1.67 -1.25 -4.39
C LYS A 130 -1.22 -2.03 -5.62
N GLU A 131 -0.13 -2.80 -5.50
CA GLU A 131 0.35 -3.67 -6.57
C GLU A 131 -0.72 -4.70 -7.00
N ASP A 132 -1.41 -5.33 -6.05
CA ASP A 132 -2.52 -6.24 -6.33
C ASP A 132 -3.70 -5.54 -7.02
N ALA A 133 -3.95 -4.27 -6.68
CA ALA A 133 -4.98 -3.48 -7.34
C ALA A 133 -4.57 -3.14 -8.78
N ASP A 134 -3.31 -2.77 -9.00
CA ASP A 134 -2.75 -2.48 -10.32
C ASP A 134 -2.68 -3.73 -11.19
N ASP A 135 -2.27 -4.88 -10.63
CA ASP A 135 -2.27 -6.17 -11.32
C ASP A 135 -3.68 -6.58 -11.74
N LYS A 136 -4.71 -6.31 -10.93
CA LYS A 136 -6.11 -6.51 -11.35
C LYS A 136 -6.48 -5.63 -12.54
N LEU A 137 -5.97 -4.40 -12.62
CA LEU A 137 -6.16 -3.53 -13.80
C LEU A 137 -5.49 -4.12 -15.06
N LEU A 138 -4.33 -4.75 -14.89
CA LEU A 138 -3.57 -5.34 -16.00
C LEU A 138 -4.15 -6.69 -16.46
N LEU A 139 -4.66 -7.50 -15.54
CA LEU A 139 -5.11 -8.87 -15.80
C LEU A 139 -6.56 -8.95 -16.31
N ASP A 140 -7.44 -8.05 -15.88
CA ASP A 140 -8.82 -7.99 -16.38
C ASP A 140 -9.13 -6.62 -17.00
N PRO A 141 -9.16 -6.53 -18.35
CA PRO A 141 -9.55 -5.32 -19.06
C PRO A 141 -10.95 -4.80 -18.68
N ASN A 142 -11.81 -5.63 -18.08
CA ASN A 142 -13.15 -5.23 -17.63
C ASN A 142 -13.22 -4.90 -16.13
N ALA A 143 -12.11 -5.00 -15.38
CA ALA A 143 -12.08 -4.73 -13.95
C ALA A 143 -12.57 -3.32 -13.62
N VAL A 144 -12.26 -2.34 -14.48
CA VAL A 144 -12.72 -0.97 -14.33
C VAL A 144 -13.81 -0.66 -15.35
N LYS A 145 -15.05 -0.58 -14.87
CA LYS A 145 -16.15 -0.03 -15.66
C LYS A 145 -16.05 1.49 -15.63
N CYS A 146 -16.27 2.13 -16.79
CA CYS A 146 -16.39 3.57 -16.85
C CYS A 146 -17.60 4.02 -15.99
N PRO A 147 -17.40 4.86 -14.95
CA PRO A 147 -18.49 5.37 -14.13
C PRO A 147 -19.56 6.05 -14.98
N ALA A 148 -20.82 6.00 -14.55
CA ALA A 148 -21.94 6.57 -15.32
C ALA A 148 -21.73 8.07 -15.60
N ASP A 149 -21.20 8.78 -14.63
CA ASP A 149 -20.94 10.22 -14.63
C ASP A 149 -19.90 10.55 -15.71
N LEU A 150 -18.75 9.86 -15.67
CA LEU A 150 -17.70 9.99 -16.69
C LEU A 150 -18.21 9.59 -18.08
N ARG A 151 -18.95 8.49 -18.16
CA ARG A 151 -19.52 8.02 -19.43
C ARG A 151 -20.44 9.06 -20.05
N SER A 152 -21.28 9.73 -19.25
CA SER A 152 -22.16 10.79 -19.75
C SER A 152 -21.37 11.95 -20.37
N ILE A 153 -20.27 12.35 -19.74
CA ILE A 153 -19.37 13.40 -20.22
C ILE A 153 -18.75 13.00 -21.56
N LEU A 154 -18.19 11.79 -21.63
CA LEU A 154 -17.53 11.30 -22.84
C LEU A 154 -18.52 11.09 -24.00
N ASP A 155 -19.73 10.60 -23.69
CA ASP A 155 -20.78 10.37 -24.69
C ASP A 155 -21.28 11.69 -25.31
N MET A 156 -21.35 12.80 -24.55
CA MET A 156 -21.67 14.14 -25.11
C MET A 156 -20.63 14.59 -26.15
N HIS A 157 -19.36 14.26 -25.93
CA HIS A 157 -18.26 14.65 -26.82
C HIS A 157 -17.94 13.59 -27.89
N LYS A 158 -18.74 12.52 -28.01
CA LYS A 158 -18.46 11.38 -28.89
C LYS A 158 -18.25 11.77 -30.36
N GLN A 159 -19.00 12.74 -30.88
CA GLN A 159 -18.85 13.20 -32.28
C GLN A 159 -17.49 13.89 -32.49
N LEU A 160 -17.08 14.75 -31.55
CA LEU A 160 -15.79 15.43 -31.57
C LEU A 160 -14.65 14.40 -31.45
N ILE A 161 -14.77 13.44 -30.52
CA ILE A 161 -13.82 12.34 -30.34
C ILE A 161 -13.68 11.52 -31.62
N THR A 162 -14.79 11.22 -32.31
CA THR A 162 -14.77 10.52 -33.61
C THR A 162 -14.03 11.32 -34.67
N SER A 163 -14.24 12.63 -34.72
CA SER A 163 -13.54 13.50 -35.67
C SER A 163 -12.02 13.54 -35.42
N LEU A 164 -11.59 13.51 -34.16
CA LEU A 164 -10.18 13.46 -33.77
C LEU A 164 -9.49 12.15 -34.18
N ILE A 165 -10.24 11.04 -34.18
CA ILE A 165 -9.74 9.73 -34.64
C ILE A 165 -9.53 9.72 -36.17
N LEU A 166 -10.40 10.39 -36.91
CA LEU A 166 -10.35 10.43 -38.38
C LEU A 166 -9.26 11.38 -38.88
N ASP A 167 -9.33 12.63 -38.46
CA ASP A 167 -8.33 13.65 -38.80
C ASP A 167 -8.26 14.73 -37.71
N PRO A 168 -7.25 14.68 -36.82
CA PRO A 168 -7.08 15.67 -35.77
C PRO A 168 -6.75 17.08 -36.32
N SER A 169 -6.25 17.20 -37.55
CA SER A 169 -5.84 18.49 -38.13
C SER A 169 -7.00 19.39 -38.52
N GLN A 170 -8.21 18.83 -38.67
CA GLN A 170 -9.43 19.59 -38.99
C GLN A 170 -10.04 20.29 -37.77
N GLN A 171 -9.53 20.01 -36.56
CA GLN A 171 -10.07 20.55 -35.32
C GLN A 171 -9.26 21.76 -34.84
N SER A 172 -9.94 22.72 -34.21
CA SER A 172 -9.29 23.90 -33.67
C SER A 172 -8.65 23.62 -32.31
N VAL A 173 -7.46 24.18 -32.06
CA VAL A 173 -6.78 24.13 -30.75
C VAL A 173 -7.66 24.68 -29.62
N GLN A 174 -8.53 25.66 -29.90
CA GLN A 174 -9.46 26.21 -28.91
C GLN A 174 -10.50 25.20 -28.38
N LYS A 175 -10.89 24.22 -29.21
CA LYS A 175 -11.83 23.15 -28.83
C LYS A 175 -11.10 21.95 -28.24
N VAL A 176 -9.89 21.69 -28.71
CA VAL A 176 -9.06 20.56 -28.29
C VAL A 176 -7.64 21.07 -28.02
N PRO A 177 -7.37 21.54 -26.79
CA PRO A 177 -6.07 22.11 -26.43
C PRO A 177 -4.89 21.18 -26.70
N ALA A 178 -5.10 19.87 -26.60
CA ALA A 178 -4.10 18.83 -26.90
C ALA A 178 -3.52 18.92 -28.32
N LEU A 179 -4.21 19.53 -29.29
CA LEU A 179 -3.71 19.70 -30.65
C LEU A 179 -2.51 20.64 -30.75
N ALA A 180 -2.31 21.52 -29.76
CA ALA A 180 -1.09 22.35 -29.67
C ALA A 180 0.20 21.49 -29.67
N MET A 181 0.09 20.23 -29.24
CA MET A 181 1.20 19.28 -29.22
C MET A 181 1.59 18.72 -30.59
N MET A 182 0.78 18.87 -31.64
CA MET A 182 1.12 18.34 -32.96
C MET A 182 2.48 18.87 -33.46
N ALA A 183 2.79 20.14 -33.17
CA ALA A 183 4.07 20.75 -33.50
C ALA A 183 5.25 20.25 -32.63
N VAL A 184 4.96 19.81 -31.40
CA VAL A 184 5.96 19.34 -30.42
C VAL A 184 6.26 17.85 -30.57
N LYS A 185 5.25 17.04 -30.92
CA LYS A 185 5.37 15.59 -31.20
C LYS A 185 6.43 15.30 -32.28
N GLN A 186 6.49 16.13 -33.32
CA GLN A 186 7.47 16.01 -34.39
C GLN A 186 8.91 16.23 -33.92
N LYS A 187 9.12 17.00 -32.85
CA LYS A 187 10.45 17.31 -32.30
C LYS A 187 10.88 16.32 -31.22
N LEU A 188 9.98 15.94 -30.32
CA LEU A 188 10.31 15.15 -29.12
C LEU A 188 9.90 13.67 -29.19
N LYS A 189 9.23 13.23 -30.26
CA LYS A 189 8.65 11.87 -30.41
C LYS A 189 7.74 11.45 -29.24
N ILE A 190 7.11 12.43 -28.61
CA ILE A 190 6.20 12.27 -27.48
C ILE A 190 4.75 12.22 -27.97
N ASP A 191 3.91 11.36 -27.38
CA ASP A 191 2.49 11.33 -27.69
C ASP A 191 1.62 12.08 -26.67
N ALA A 192 0.47 12.60 -27.10
CA ALA A 192 -0.43 13.40 -26.26
C ALA A 192 -1.02 12.59 -25.08
N THR A 193 -1.00 11.26 -25.16
CA THR A 193 -1.43 10.33 -24.12
C THR A 193 -0.38 10.12 -23.02
N MET A 194 0.79 10.75 -23.08
CA MET A 194 1.73 10.72 -21.95
C MET A 194 1.22 11.53 -20.75
N TYR A 195 0.36 12.52 -21.00
CA TYR A 195 -0.08 13.47 -19.99
C TYR A 195 -1.23 12.86 -19.17
N SER A 196 -0.99 12.61 -17.89
CA SER A 196 -1.99 12.06 -16.96
C SER A 196 -2.52 13.11 -16.01
N GLY A 197 -1.81 14.21 -15.72
CA GLY A 197 -2.40 15.29 -14.91
C GLY A 197 -2.63 14.95 -13.44
N GLY A 198 -2.00 13.89 -12.94
CA GLY A 198 -2.32 13.31 -11.63
C GLY A 198 -3.61 12.48 -11.61
N LEU A 199 -4.16 12.10 -12.77
CA LEU A 199 -5.23 11.11 -12.85
C LEU A 199 -4.76 9.76 -12.30
N LEU A 200 -5.64 9.08 -11.57
CA LEU A 200 -5.37 7.74 -11.06
C LEU A 200 -5.33 6.73 -12.22
N ASP A 201 -4.59 5.63 -12.05
CA ASP A 201 -4.55 4.57 -13.07
C ASP A 201 -5.93 3.98 -13.36
N ALA A 202 -6.80 3.93 -12.34
CA ALA A 202 -8.21 3.58 -12.50
C ALA A 202 -8.97 4.54 -13.43
N ASP A 203 -8.70 5.85 -13.39
CA ASP A 203 -9.34 6.83 -14.27
C ASP A 203 -8.89 6.65 -15.73
N ILE A 204 -7.58 6.42 -15.91
CA ILE A 204 -6.99 6.16 -17.23
C ILE A 204 -7.57 4.86 -17.80
N ALA A 205 -7.65 3.80 -16.99
CA ALA A 205 -8.27 2.54 -17.36
C ALA A 205 -9.76 2.71 -17.72
N ALA A 206 -10.52 3.47 -16.93
CA ALA A 206 -11.94 3.75 -17.19
C ALA A 206 -12.16 4.43 -18.56
N ILE A 207 -11.33 5.44 -18.89
CA ILE A 207 -11.39 6.14 -20.19
C ILE A 207 -11.05 5.18 -21.33
N ASN A 208 -9.99 4.39 -21.18
CA ASN A 208 -9.58 3.42 -22.19
C ASN A 208 -10.66 2.35 -22.42
N ASN A 209 -11.29 1.85 -21.36
CA ASN A 209 -12.37 0.88 -21.44
C ASN A 209 -13.63 1.47 -22.08
N TRP A 210 -13.97 2.72 -21.79
CA TRP A 210 -15.02 3.42 -22.52
C TRP A 210 -14.69 3.52 -24.02
N PHE A 211 -13.45 3.84 -24.39
CA PHE A 211 -13.04 3.92 -25.79
C PHE A 211 -13.18 2.57 -26.52
N HIS A 212 -12.71 1.49 -25.88
CA HIS A 212 -12.81 0.13 -26.42
C HIS A 212 -14.25 -0.37 -26.56
N THR A 213 -15.13 -0.01 -25.63
CA THR A 213 -16.56 -0.40 -25.68
C THR A 213 -17.36 0.46 -26.65
N THR A 214 -16.96 1.71 -26.87
CA THR A 214 -17.67 2.67 -27.72
C THR A 214 -17.34 2.53 -29.20
N PHE A 215 -16.09 2.16 -29.52
CA PHE A 215 -15.62 2.01 -30.90
C PHE A 215 -15.28 0.53 -31.18
N SER A 216 -16.09 -0.14 -32.01
CA SER A 216 -15.89 -1.56 -32.37
C SER A 216 -14.55 -1.85 -33.07
N ASN A 217 -13.92 -0.83 -33.66
CA ASN A 217 -12.61 -0.89 -34.30
C ASN A 217 -11.47 -0.29 -33.45
N ALA A 218 -11.68 -0.08 -32.14
CA ALA A 218 -10.73 0.56 -31.23
C ALA A 218 -9.31 -0.02 -31.33
N THR A 219 -9.17 -1.34 -31.32
CA THR A 219 -7.85 -2.01 -31.41
C THR A 219 -7.07 -1.59 -32.66
N LYS A 220 -7.75 -1.51 -33.81
CA LYS A 220 -7.13 -1.07 -35.07
C LYS A 220 -6.75 0.40 -35.03
N ILE A 221 -7.60 1.25 -34.44
CA ILE A 221 -7.33 2.68 -34.25
C ILE A 221 -6.10 2.89 -33.36
N ILE A 222 -5.95 2.07 -32.32
CA ILE A 222 -4.83 2.13 -31.37
C ILE A 222 -3.52 1.75 -32.05
N ILE A 223 -3.49 0.61 -32.74
CA ILE A 223 -2.31 0.15 -33.51
C ILE A 223 -1.85 1.20 -34.54
N GLN A 224 -2.80 1.92 -35.13
CA GLN A 224 -2.51 2.99 -36.10
C GLN A 224 -2.09 4.32 -35.44
N GLY A 225 -2.06 4.41 -34.11
CA GLY A 225 -1.67 5.63 -33.37
C GLY A 225 -2.68 6.79 -33.48
N ARG A 226 -3.87 6.56 -34.02
CA ARG A 226 -4.88 7.61 -34.29
C ARG A 226 -5.71 8.01 -33.06
N HIS A 227 -5.64 7.21 -32.00
CA HIS A 227 -6.38 7.43 -30.75
C HIS A 227 -5.81 8.55 -29.87
N ALA A 228 -4.57 8.98 -30.10
CA ALA A 228 -3.83 9.69 -29.07
C ALA A 228 -4.45 11.04 -28.65
N TYR A 229 -4.81 11.88 -29.63
CA TYR A 229 -5.47 13.16 -29.35
C TYR A 229 -6.90 12.99 -28.82
N ALA A 230 -7.58 11.93 -29.25
CA ALA A 230 -8.91 11.58 -28.75
C ALA A 230 -8.86 11.23 -27.26
N ILE A 231 -7.94 10.33 -26.85
CA ILE A 231 -7.76 9.95 -25.44
C ILE A 231 -7.24 11.12 -24.60
N ALA A 232 -6.30 11.93 -25.12
CA ALA A 232 -5.83 13.13 -24.44
C ALA A 232 -6.97 14.12 -24.18
N HIS A 233 -7.87 14.30 -25.15
CA HIS A 233 -9.07 15.11 -24.98
C HIS A 233 -10.03 14.52 -23.94
N CYS A 234 -10.25 13.20 -23.93
CA CYS A 234 -11.05 12.54 -22.89
C CYS A 234 -10.49 12.79 -21.48
N ARG A 235 -9.17 12.74 -21.30
CA ARG A 235 -8.53 13.06 -20.02
C ARG A 235 -8.71 14.54 -19.63
N THR A 236 -8.65 15.43 -20.63
CA THR A 236 -8.88 16.87 -20.43
C THR A 236 -10.30 17.12 -19.95
N LEU A 237 -11.29 16.46 -20.54
CA LEU A 237 -12.70 16.56 -20.14
C LEU A 237 -12.91 16.11 -18.69
N LEU A 238 -12.26 15.02 -18.28
CA LEU A 238 -12.36 14.53 -16.89
C LEU A 238 -11.79 15.54 -15.88
N ILE A 239 -10.61 16.12 -16.15
CA ILE A 239 -10.01 17.13 -15.26
C ILE A 239 -10.83 18.42 -15.27
N ALA A 240 -11.29 18.85 -16.45
CA ALA A 240 -12.17 20.01 -16.59
C ALA A 240 -13.43 19.86 -15.74
N HIS A 241 -14.05 18.68 -15.75
CA HIS A 241 -15.22 18.39 -14.93
C HIS A 241 -14.92 18.38 -13.42
N ARG A 242 -13.84 17.71 -12.99
CA ARG A 242 -13.49 17.61 -11.56
C ARG A 242 -13.07 18.92 -10.93
N HIS A 243 -12.38 19.77 -11.68
CA HIS A 243 -11.79 21.02 -11.19
C HIS A 243 -12.49 22.25 -11.77
N GLN A 244 -13.73 22.09 -12.25
CA GLN A 244 -14.48 23.18 -12.88
C GLN A 244 -14.55 24.40 -11.94
N ASP A 245 -15.00 24.20 -10.70
CA ASP A 245 -15.16 25.30 -9.72
C ASP A 245 -13.83 25.99 -9.39
N GLU A 246 -12.74 25.22 -9.27
CA GLU A 246 -11.38 25.74 -9.05
C GLU A 246 -10.94 26.64 -10.20
N PHE A 247 -11.16 26.20 -11.44
CA PHE A 247 -10.80 26.98 -12.63
C PHE A 247 -11.70 28.20 -12.82
N MET A 248 -13.01 28.07 -12.57
CA MET A 248 -13.96 29.19 -12.59
C MET A 248 -13.58 30.29 -11.61
N ALA A 249 -13.11 29.94 -10.40
CA ALA A 249 -12.66 30.92 -9.41
C ALA A 249 -11.42 31.71 -9.86
N MET A 250 -10.57 31.14 -10.73
CA MET A 250 -9.39 31.82 -11.30
C MET A 250 -9.74 32.81 -12.41
N GLU A 251 -10.95 32.75 -12.98
CA GLU A 251 -11.37 33.54 -14.15
C GLU A 251 -11.73 35.00 -13.82
N HIS A 252 -11.92 35.35 -12.53
CA HIS A 252 -12.34 36.70 -12.10
C HIS A 252 -11.49 37.88 -12.61
N ASN A 253 -10.35 37.62 -13.29
CA ASN A 253 -9.43 38.62 -13.83
C ASN A 253 -9.38 38.72 -15.37
N SER A 254 -10.17 37.96 -16.15
CA SER A 254 -10.02 37.95 -17.63
C SER A 254 -11.35 38.06 -18.40
N SER A 255 -11.54 39.18 -19.09
CA SER A 255 -12.70 39.49 -19.96
C SER A 255 -12.64 38.82 -21.34
N THR A 256 -12.54 37.49 -21.42
CA THR A 256 -12.44 36.79 -22.71
C THR A 256 -13.44 35.64 -22.87
N GLY A 257 -14.58 35.97 -23.49
CA GLY A 257 -15.13 35.28 -24.68
C GLY A 257 -15.71 33.87 -24.60
N ASN A 258 -15.18 32.93 -23.82
CA ASN A 258 -15.75 31.58 -23.71
C ASN A 258 -15.22 30.81 -22.50
N ILE A 259 -16.01 30.78 -21.44
CA ILE A 259 -15.73 30.10 -20.16
C ILE A 259 -15.32 28.63 -20.37
N GLU A 260 -16.00 27.92 -21.26
CA GLU A 260 -15.74 26.50 -21.51
C GLU A 260 -14.34 26.29 -22.11
N GLN A 261 -13.93 27.17 -23.03
CA GLN A 261 -12.59 27.12 -23.62
C GLN A 261 -11.51 27.42 -22.58
N PHE A 262 -11.77 28.37 -21.68
CA PHE A 262 -10.86 28.69 -20.59
C PHE A 262 -10.65 27.50 -19.65
N VAL A 263 -11.75 26.86 -19.22
CA VAL A 263 -11.71 25.66 -18.36
C VAL A 263 -10.96 24.52 -19.04
N LEU A 264 -11.22 24.26 -20.33
CA LEU A 264 -10.52 23.23 -21.10
C LEU A 264 -9.02 23.51 -21.23
N GLN A 265 -8.64 24.78 -21.45
CA GLN A 265 -7.23 25.17 -21.53
C GLN A 265 -6.53 24.97 -20.18
N LYS A 266 -7.15 25.38 -19.07
CA LYS A 266 -6.59 25.17 -17.73
C LYS A 266 -6.49 23.69 -17.36
N ALA A 267 -7.49 22.89 -17.73
CA ALA A 267 -7.44 21.44 -17.56
C ALA A 267 -6.28 20.81 -18.34
N TRP A 268 -6.03 21.27 -19.57
CA TRP A 268 -4.90 20.82 -20.37
C TRP A 268 -3.54 21.27 -19.80
N ASP A 269 -3.43 22.51 -19.33
CA ASP A 269 -2.22 23.00 -18.67
C ASP A 269 -1.90 22.14 -17.43
N ARG A 270 -2.93 21.76 -16.64
CA ARG A 270 -2.79 20.86 -15.49
C ARG A 270 -2.34 19.45 -15.90
N LEU A 271 -2.86 18.91 -17.01
CA LEU A 271 -2.38 17.66 -17.62
C LEU A 271 -0.88 17.71 -17.93
N GLN A 272 -0.41 18.83 -18.48
CA GLN A 272 0.99 19.03 -18.84
C GLN A 272 1.91 19.27 -17.64
N GLN A 273 1.43 19.93 -16.58
CA GLN A 273 2.22 20.16 -15.35
C GLN A 273 2.59 18.87 -14.60
N TRP A 274 1.83 17.80 -14.83
CA TRP A 274 2.00 16.49 -14.21
C TRP A 274 2.30 15.45 -15.29
N ASN A 275 3.30 15.73 -16.11
CA ASN A 275 3.76 14.87 -17.20
C ASN A 275 4.95 13.99 -16.81
N GLY A 276 5.31 13.95 -15.52
CA GLY A 276 6.51 13.30 -15.04
C GLY A 276 7.80 13.94 -15.58
N LEU A 277 7.75 15.13 -16.16
CA LEU A 277 8.88 15.91 -16.67
C LEU A 277 8.92 17.30 -15.99
N THR A 278 10.11 17.85 -15.86
CA THR A 278 10.38 19.25 -15.50
C THR A 278 10.14 20.16 -16.71
N VAL A 279 10.14 21.47 -16.49
CA VAL A 279 9.99 22.48 -17.57
C VAL A 279 11.06 22.32 -18.66
N ASP A 280 12.23 21.79 -18.31
CA ASP A 280 13.35 21.51 -19.21
C ASP A 280 13.27 20.13 -19.91
N GLY A 281 12.17 19.39 -19.73
CA GLY A 281 11.95 18.08 -20.36
C GLY A 281 12.72 16.91 -19.73
N LYS A 282 13.34 17.11 -18.55
CA LYS A 282 13.94 16.01 -17.77
C LYS A 282 12.90 15.33 -16.90
N GLU A 283 13.02 14.05 -16.63
CA GLU A 283 12.15 13.34 -15.68
C GLU A 283 12.08 14.09 -14.34
N LYS A 284 10.85 14.49 -13.97
CA LYS A 284 10.53 15.00 -12.64
C LYS A 284 10.72 13.81 -11.71
N GLY A 285 11.63 13.93 -10.75
CA GLY A 285 11.84 12.88 -9.76
C GLY A 285 10.49 12.44 -9.18
N ILE A 286 10.31 11.12 -9.06
CA ILE A 286 9.13 10.50 -8.43
C ILE A 286 8.87 11.27 -7.13
N GLU A 287 7.65 11.77 -6.95
CA GLU A 287 7.27 12.44 -5.71
C GLU A 287 7.47 11.42 -4.58
N VAL A 288 8.53 11.60 -3.79
CA VAL A 288 8.88 10.65 -2.75
C VAL A 288 7.87 10.82 -1.62
N ASP A 289 7.09 9.79 -1.35
CA ASP A 289 6.25 9.73 -0.16
C ASP A 289 7.14 9.54 1.07
N VAL A 290 7.69 10.65 1.57
CA VAL A 290 8.62 10.66 2.70
C VAL A 290 7.97 10.08 3.96
N ASN A 291 6.63 10.13 4.10
CA ASN A 291 5.95 9.48 5.22
C ASN A 291 5.99 7.96 5.06
N PHE A 292 5.67 7.44 3.88
CA PHE A 292 5.78 6.01 3.57
C PHE A 292 7.20 5.49 3.77
N GLU A 293 8.23 6.20 3.30
CA GLU A 293 9.63 5.78 3.46
C GLU A 293 10.04 5.72 4.94
N ALA A 294 9.71 6.76 5.71
CA ALA A 294 10.02 6.81 7.14
C ALA A 294 9.36 5.67 7.92
N ILE A 295 8.07 5.39 7.66
CA ILE A 295 7.36 4.30 8.32
C ILE A 295 7.82 2.94 7.81
N SER A 296 8.20 2.80 6.53
CA SER A 296 8.75 1.56 5.97
C SER A 296 10.08 1.18 6.62
N LEU A 297 10.94 2.16 6.89
CA LEU A 297 12.18 1.93 7.63
C LEU A 297 11.90 1.53 9.08
N LEU A 298 10.99 2.23 9.76
CA LEU A 298 10.56 1.85 11.11
C LEU A 298 10.00 0.42 11.15
N ASP A 299 9.15 0.06 10.19
CA ASP A 299 8.51 -1.25 10.08
C ASP A 299 9.57 -2.37 9.91
N LYS A 300 10.59 -2.14 9.07
CA LYS A 300 11.75 -3.04 8.97
C LYS A 300 12.48 -3.19 10.29
N ILE A 301 12.74 -2.10 11.01
CA ILE A 301 13.41 -2.14 12.32
C ILE A 301 12.58 -2.95 13.33
N MET A 302 11.27 -2.70 13.37
CA MET A 302 10.38 -3.30 14.36
C MET A 302 10.17 -4.79 14.16
N PHE A 303 10.13 -5.26 12.91
CA PHE A 303 9.72 -6.62 12.56
C PHE A 303 10.81 -7.45 11.88
N ASP A 304 12.04 -6.96 11.77
CA ASP A 304 13.15 -7.81 11.30
C ASP A 304 13.43 -8.93 12.31
N ARG A 305 13.34 -10.17 11.83
CA ARG A 305 13.56 -11.44 12.55
C ARG A 305 14.93 -12.05 12.24
N SER A 306 15.79 -11.34 11.52
CA SER A 306 17.12 -11.83 11.17
C SER A 306 18.03 -12.01 12.39
N GLU A 307 19.11 -12.76 12.23
CA GLU A 307 20.18 -12.88 13.23
C GLU A 307 20.66 -11.51 13.76
N ARG A 308 20.61 -10.47 12.92
CA ARG A 308 21.06 -9.12 13.27
C ARG A 308 20.13 -8.45 14.27
N ALA A 309 18.83 -8.75 14.25
CA ALA A 309 17.88 -8.25 15.22
C ALA A 309 18.03 -8.93 16.59
N GLY A 310 18.66 -10.11 16.63
CA GLY A 310 18.86 -10.91 17.83
C GLY A 310 17.53 -11.31 18.47
N HIS A 311 17.47 -11.35 19.81
CA HIS A 311 16.24 -11.68 20.53
C HIS A 311 15.11 -10.69 20.27
N ALA A 312 15.41 -9.40 20.02
CA ALA A 312 14.40 -8.37 19.82
C ALA A 312 13.54 -8.62 18.57
N GLY A 313 14.09 -9.32 17.57
CA GLY A 313 13.39 -9.71 16.36
C GLY A 313 12.44 -10.89 16.52
N ASN A 314 12.51 -11.64 17.63
CA ASN A 314 11.69 -12.83 17.83
C ASN A 314 10.36 -12.50 18.54
N ASP A 315 9.51 -11.71 17.88
CA ASP A 315 8.12 -11.43 18.32
C ASP A 315 7.97 -10.95 19.77
N GLN A 316 8.92 -10.11 20.20
CA GLN A 316 9.03 -9.69 21.59
C GLN A 316 8.06 -8.58 22.02
N TRP A 317 7.20 -8.09 21.12
CA TRP A 317 6.34 -6.95 21.42
C TRP A 317 5.23 -7.32 22.41
N GLY A 318 5.06 -6.53 23.47
CA GLY A 318 3.94 -6.65 24.43
C GLY A 318 3.94 -7.86 25.35
N LEU A 319 4.94 -8.75 25.29
CA LEU A 319 4.98 -9.98 26.09
C LEU A 319 5.01 -9.75 27.61
N ASP A 320 5.38 -8.56 28.08
CA ASP A 320 5.37 -8.21 29.51
C ASP A 320 4.31 -7.15 29.86
N ALA A 321 3.70 -6.47 28.88
CA ALA A 321 2.74 -5.39 29.13
C ALA A 321 1.28 -5.76 28.84
N GLY A 322 1.02 -6.72 27.94
CA GLY A 322 -0.34 -7.12 27.57
C GLY A 322 -0.58 -7.19 26.07
N PRO A 323 -1.83 -7.45 25.64
CA PRO A 323 -2.17 -7.62 24.23
C PRO A 323 -2.02 -6.31 23.44
N HIS A 324 -1.68 -6.44 22.16
CA HIS A 324 -1.88 -5.37 21.19
C HIS A 324 -3.38 -5.08 20.99
N GLU A 325 -3.68 -3.91 20.42
CA GLU A 325 -5.06 -3.49 20.16
C GLU A 325 -5.80 -4.55 19.33
N LEU A 326 -7.02 -4.91 19.77
CA LEU A 326 -7.86 -5.94 19.16
C LEU A 326 -7.17 -7.32 19.03
N CYS A 327 -6.21 -7.61 19.92
CA CYS A 327 -5.35 -8.79 19.85
C CYS A 327 -4.67 -8.93 18.47
N TRP A 328 -4.32 -7.80 17.86
CA TRP A 328 -3.63 -7.76 16.57
C TRP A 328 -2.27 -8.45 16.66
N GLY A 329 -1.98 -9.34 15.72
CA GLY A 329 -0.67 -10.00 15.57
C GLY A 329 0.16 -9.30 14.50
N PRO A 330 1.00 -8.32 14.86
CA PRO A 330 1.69 -7.47 13.89
C PRO A 330 2.63 -8.25 12.97
N THR A 331 3.35 -9.24 13.50
CA THR A 331 4.22 -10.14 12.73
C THR A 331 3.45 -11.00 11.73
N PHE A 332 2.20 -11.35 12.05
CA PHE A 332 1.36 -12.17 11.17
C PHE A 332 0.54 -11.33 10.17
N SER A 333 0.77 -10.01 10.14
CA SER A 333 0.05 -9.10 9.27
C SER A 333 0.96 -8.55 8.17
N GLY A 334 0.52 -8.69 6.93
CA GLY A 334 1.25 -8.22 5.75
C GLY A 334 2.46 -9.08 5.36
N PRO A 335 3.21 -8.65 4.33
CA PRO A 335 4.44 -9.29 3.92
C PRO A 335 5.53 -9.23 5.00
N ASP A 336 6.38 -10.26 5.05
CA ASP A 336 7.56 -10.27 5.91
C ASP A 336 8.60 -9.24 5.45
N VAL A 337 9.23 -8.57 6.41
CA VAL A 337 10.34 -7.63 6.17
C VAL A 337 11.70 -8.33 6.12
N THR A 338 11.77 -9.56 6.65
CA THR A 338 12.97 -10.39 6.65
C THR A 338 13.00 -11.27 5.41
N GLU A 339 14.15 -11.35 4.76
CA GLU A 339 14.34 -12.21 3.60
C GLU A 339 14.19 -13.69 4.00
N GLN A 340 13.54 -14.48 3.14
CA GLN A 340 13.35 -15.91 3.37
C GLN A 340 14.68 -16.62 3.60
N GLY A 341 14.76 -17.41 4.67
CA GLY A 341 15.97 -18.15 5.03
C GLY A 341 17.03 -17.34 5.76
N GLN A 342 16.78 -16.06 6.06
CA GLN A 342 17.58 -15.26 6.97
C GLN A 342 16.96 -15.15 8.37
N GLU A 343 15.82 -15.80 8.62
CA GLU A 343 15.20 -15.79 9.93
C GLU A 343 16.10 -16.47 10.96
N ARG A 344 16.23 -15.86 12.14
CA ARG A 344 16.93 -16.47 13.26
C ARG A 344 16.11 -17.64 13.80
N GLU A 345 16.78 -18.77 14.03
CA GLU A 345 16.21 -19.86 14.82
C GLU A 345 16.20 -19.44 16.30
N GLY A 346 15.08 -18.89 16.75
CA GLY A 346 14.83 -18.55 18.15
C GLY A 346 14.36 -19.76 18.97
N ASP A 347 14.66 -19.75 20.28
CA ASP A 347 14.06 -20.71 21.21
C ASP A 347 12.68 -20.20 21.64
N ASN A 348 11.67 -20.57 20.87
CA ASN A 348 10.30 -20.13 21.09
C ASN A 348 9.74 -20.60 22.43
N ASP A 349 10.24 -21.71 22.99
CA ASP A 349 9.76 -22.25 24.26
C ASP A 349 10.21 -21.39 25.45
N ILE A 350 11.26 -20.58 25.27
CA ILE A 350 11.79 -19.68 26.30
C ILE A 350 11.47 -18.21 25.99
N GLU A 351 11.72 -17.77 24.76
CA GLU A 351 11.71 -16.35 24.40
C GLU A 351 10.29 -15.78 24.24
N LEU A 352 9.30 -16.60 23.87
CA LEU A 352 7.92 -16.17 23.64
C LEU A 352 7.02 -16.31 24.88
N GLN A 353 7.60 -16.64 26.04
CA GLN A 353 6.84 -16.71 27.28
C GLN A 353 6.37 -15.31 27.72
N LYS A 354 5.10 -15.22 28.11
CA LYS A 354 4.52 -14.00 28.71
C LYS A 354 5.17 -13.74 30.06
N GLY A 355 5.48 -12.47 30.33
CA GLY A 355 6.00 -12.04 31.62
C GLY A 355 4.99 -12.17 32.75
N VAL A 356 5.51 -12.07 33.98
CA VAL A 356 4.69 -12.10 35.20
C VAL A 356 3.68 -10.95 35.22
N ASP A 357 4.06 -9.80 34.66
CA ASP A 357 3.26 -8.57 34.64
C ASP A 357 2.32 -8.47 33.43
N TYR A 358 2.20 -9.51 32.61
CA TYR A 358 1.35 -9.50 31.43
C TYR A 358 -0.14 -9.31 31.81
N ASP A 359 -0.76 -8.29 31.24
CA ASP A 359 -2.16 -7.95 31.52
C ASP A 359 -3.15 -8.92 30.83
N GLN A 360 -3.49 -10.00 31.55
CA GLN A 360 -4.46 -11.01 31.11
C GLN A 360 -5.90 -10.47 31.06
N VAL A 361 -6.24 -9.49 31.89
CA VAL A 361 -7.58 -8.89 31.92
C VAL A 361 -7.79 -8.05 30.66
N ALA A 362 -6.78 -7.26 30.28
CA ALA A 362 -6.79 -6.56 29.00
C ALA A 362 -6.87 -7.52 27.81
N GLU A 363 -6.21 -8.69 27.86
CA GLU A 363 -6.32 -9.71 26.81
C GLU A 363 -7.76 -10.20 26.62
N ALA A 364 -8.47 -10.51 27.71
CA ALA A 364 -9.86 -10.90 27.65
C ALA A 364 -10.75 -9.79 27.05
N ASN A 365 -10.56 -8.55 27.49
CA ASN A 365 -11.32 -7.39 27.03
C ASN A 365 -11.09 -7.09 25.54
N GLU A 366 -9.83 -7.07 25.09
CA GLU A 366 -9.48 -6.83 23.68
C GLU A 366 -9.98 -7.96 22.78
N LEU A 367 -9.98 -9.20 23.26
CA LEU A 367 -10.52 -10.33 22.52
C LEU A 367 -12.05 -10.22 22.35
N GLU A 368 -12.76 -9.76 23.37
CA GLU A 368 -14.20 -9.48 23.29
C GLU A 368 -14.49 -8.34 22.30
N ARG A 369 -13.74 -7.24 22.38
CA ARG A 369 -13.83 -6.12 21.43
C ARG A 369 -13.58 -6.58 19.99
N ALA A 370 -12.54 -7.40 19.76
CA ALA A 370 -12.22 -7.93 18.45
C ALA A 370 -13.32 -8.86 17.90
N LYS A 371 -13.97 -9.65 18.76
CA LYS A 371 -15.12 -10.49 18.37
C LYS A 371 -16.33 -9.64 17.98
N ALA A 372 -16.69 -8.66 18.81
CA ALA A 372 -17.81 -7.76 18.53
C ALA A 372 -17.64 -7.06 17.17
N LEU A 373 -16.44 -6.52 16.90
CA LEU A 373 -16.15 -5.86 15.62
C LEU A 373 -16.27 -6.82 14.42
N ARG A 374 -15.84 -8.08 14.56
CA ARG A 374 -15.99 -9.09 13.49
C ARG A 374 -17.46 -9.46 13.24
N GLU A 375 -18.29 -9.47 14.28
CA GLU A 375 -19.73 -9.73 14.17
C GLU A 375 -20.48 -8.58 13.49
N GLU A 376 -20.05 -7.33 13.70
CA GLU A 376 -20.60 -6.16 13.02
C GLU A 376 -20.26 -6.14 11.52
N ILE A 377 -19.03 -6.49 11.16
CA ILE A 377 -18.55 -6.49 9.77
C ILE A 377 -19.10 -7.69 8.98
N SER A 378 -19.44 -8.79 9.64
CA SER A 378 -19.98 -9.98 8.97
C SER A 378 -21.40 -9.70 8.46
N PRO A 379 -21.69 -9.82 7.15
CA PRO A 379 -23.06 -9.71 6.66
C PRO A 379 -23.90 -10.77 7.36
N LYS A 380 -24.96 -10.33 8.05
CA LYS A 380 -25.94 -11.23 8.67
C LYS A 380 -26.62 -12.03 7.56
N ASN A 381 -26.07 -13.19 7.21
CA ASN A 381 -26.75 -14.15 6.37
C ASN A 381 -28.11 -14.45 7.03
N PRO A 382 -29.25 -14.27 6.33
CA PRO A 382 -30.54 -14.57 6.90
C PRO A 382 -30.55 -16.05 7.31
N ARG A 383 -30.88 -16.31 8.59
CA ARG A 383 -30.95 -17.68 9.12
C ARG A 383 -31.78 -18.55 8.17
N PRO A 384 -31.29 -19.73 7.75
CA PRO A 384 -32.07 -20.64 6.94
C PRO A 384 -33.36 -20.98 7.71
N LYS A 385 -34.51 -20.80 7.05
CA LYS A 385 -35.82 -21.13 7.62
C LYS A 385 -35.79 -22.59 8.11
N PRO A 386 -36.38 -22.90 9.28
CA PRO A 386 -36.37 -24.25 9.81
C PRO A 386 -37.07 -25.18 8.81
N THR A 387 -36.32 -26.15 8.30
CA THR A 387 -36.85 -27.24 7.48
C THR A 387 -37.78 -28.10 8.35
N PRO A 388 -38.99 -28.43 7.87
CA PRO A 388 -39.93 -29.23 8.63
C PRO A 388 -39.37 -30.66 8.86
N LYS A 389 -39.43 -31.13 10.11
CA LYS A 389 -38.99 -32.46 10.51
C LYS A 389 -39.81 -33.52 9.77
N PRO A 390 -39.20 -34.55 9.14
CA PRO A 390 -39.95 -35.64 8.54
C PRO A 390 -40.67 -36.46 9.60
N SER A 391 -41.96 -36.67 9.36
CA SER A 391 -42.90 -37.45 10.17
C SER A 391 -42.44 -38.91 10.31
N LYS A 392 -42.42 -39.42 11.54
CA LYS A 392 -42.27 -40.85 11.83
C LYS A 392 -43.41 -41.63 11.16
N ARG A 393 -43.09 -42.60 10.31
CA ARG A 393 -43.98 -43.73 10.01
C ARG A 393 -43.32 -45.02 10.47
N GLN A 394 -44.15 -45.83 11.12
CA GLN A 394 -43.83 -47.06 11.82
C GLN A 394 -43.58 -48.23 10.85
N ALA A 395 -42.97 -49.26 11.42
CA ALA A 395 -42.35 -50.44 10.82
C ALA A 395 -43.30 -51.39 10.06
N ALA A 396 -42.72 -52.16 9.13
CA ALA A 396 -43.06 -53.57 8.91
C ALA A 396 -41.83 -54.34 8.40
N THR A 397 -41.59 -55.47 9.06
CA THR A 397 -40.59 -56.53 8.87
C THR A 397 -40.77 -57.27 7.54
N ILE A 398 -39.70 -57.89 7.00
CA ILE A 398 -39.64 -59.26 6.47
C ILE A 398 -38.16 -59.64 6.23
N ASP A 399 -37.81 -60.83 6.70
CA ASP A 399 -36.55 -61.58 6.60
C ASP A 399 -36.38 -62.27 5.22
N GLU A 400 -35.23 -62.95 5.06
CA GLU A 400 -34.86 -63.92 4.00
C GLU A 400 -34.29 -63.34 2.70
N LEU A 401 -33.36 -63.99 1.99
CA LEU A 401 -32.21 -64.88 2.21
C LEU A 401 -31.66 -65.05 0.78
N GLU A 402 -30.33 -65.16 0.66
CA GLU A 402 -29.60 -65.84 -0.42
C GLU A 402 -29.75 -65.42 -1.90
N GLY A 403 -28.57 -65.23 -2.53
CA GLY A 403 -28.31 -65.97 -3.77
C GLY A 403 -27.84 -65.19 -5.00
N VAL A 404 -26.58 -65.44 -5.36
CA VAL A 404 -26.05 -65.65 -6.73
C VAL A 404 -25.65 -64.41 -7.58
N ASN A 405 -24.32 -64.21 -7.59
CA ASN A 405 -23.35 -64.10 -8.70
C ASN A 405 -23.66 -63.42 -10.05
N GLU A 406 -22.61 -62.68 -10.49
CA GLU A 406 -22.05 -62.52 -11.86
C GLU A 406 -22.95 -61.79 -12.89
N ASP A 407 -22.55 -60.70 -13.57
CA ASP A 407 -21.30 -60.44 -14.29
C ASP A 407 -21.14 -58.95 -14.65
N GLY A 408 -19.88 -58.52 -14.83
CA GLY A 408 -19.45 -57.39 -15.69
C GLY A 408 -19.31 -56.02 -15.03
N LEU A 409 -18.10 -55.64 -14.55
CA LEU A 409 -17.11 -54.78 -15.26
C LEU A 409 -17.66 -53.36 -15.50
N GLU A 410 -17.09 -52.24 -15.04
CA GLU A 410 -15.68 -51.90 -14.87
C GLU A 410 -15.62 -50.47 -14.25
N GLY A 411 -14.56 -50.11 -13.52
CA GLY A 411 -14.25 -48.68 -13.28
C GLY A 411 -14.19 -48.16 -11.83
N THR A 412 -13.37 -48.80 -11.00
CA THR A 412 -12.55 -48.18 -9.94
C THR A 412 -12.11 -46.74 -10.26
N ARG A 413 -12.06 -45.75 -9.35
CA ARG A 413 -11.21 -45.71 -8.14
C ARG A 413 -11.58 -44.50 -7.25
N ARG A 414 -11.90 -44.80 -5.99
CA ARG A 414 -11.63 -43.95 -4.81
C ARG A 414 -10.12 -43.88 -4.58
N SER A 415 -9.61 -42.80 -3.97
CA SER A 415 -9.03 -42.91 -2.62
C SER A 415 -8.67 -41.54 -2.02
N LYS A 416 -9.10 -41.36 -0.76
CA LYS A 416 -8.69 -40.30 0.18
C LYS A 416 -7.53 -40.82 1.03
N ARG A 417 -6.61 -39.91 1.36
CA ARG A 417 -5.84 -39.76 2.63
C ARG A 417 -5.30 -41.02 3.32
N ARG A 418 -4.01 -40.97 3.69
CA ARG A 418 -3.61 -41.12 5.11
C ARG A 418 -2.19 -40.63 5.41
N LYS A 419 -2.05 -40.12 6.64
CA LYS A 419 -0.87 -39.62 7.35
C LYS A 419 0.19 -40.71 7.56
N LEU A 420 1.46 -40.32 7.74
CA LEU A 420 2.37 -40.96 8.70
C LEU A 420 3.47 -39.99 9.17
N LYS A 421 3.78 -40.03 10.47
CA LYS A 421 4.86 -39.33 11.19
C LYS A 421 6.07 -40.27 11.38
N SER A 422 7.26 -39.66 11.37
CA SER A 422 8.53 -39.95 12.09
C SER A 422 9.04 -41.39 12.30
N VAL A 423 10.34 -41.63 12.07
CA VAL A 423 11.45 -41.68 13.08
C VAL A 423 12.76 -42.21 12.41
N LYS A 424 13.91 -41.61 12.82
CA LYS A 424 15.34 -42.03 12.85
C LYS A 424 15.72 -43.38 12.15
N ALA A 425 16.86 -43.54 11.47
CA ALA A 425 18.23 -43.58 12.03
C ALA A 425 19.26 -44.06 10.97
N ARG A 426 20.43 -43.40 10.95
CA ARG A 426 21.83 -43.92 10.95
C ARG A 426 22.35 -44.90 9.85
N ALA A 427 23.29 -44.36 9.07
CA ALA A 427 24.62 -44.86 8.62
C ALA A 427 24.87 -46.34 8.24
N LEU A 428 25.51 -46.57 7.07
CA LEU A 428 26.91 -47.03 6.87
C LEU A 428 27.17 -47.61 5.45
N LEU A 429 28.23 -47.11 4.80
CA LEU A 429 29.29 -47.75 3.97
C LEU A 429 29.02 -48.67 2.75
N GLY A 430 29.87 -48.47 1.71
CA GLY A 430 30.23 -49.37 0.59
C GLY A 430 29.58 -48.93 -0.75
N ASP A 431 30.27 -48.50 -1.81
CA ASP A 431 31.65 -48.67 -2.32
C ASP A 431 32.25 -47.36 -2.85
#